data_AF-A0A0K0EX46-F1
#
_entry.id   AF-A0A0K0EX46-F1
#
_cell.length_a   1.000
_cell.length_b   1.000
_cell.length_c   1.000
_cell.angle_alpha   90.00
_cell.angle_beta   90.00
_cell.angle_gamma   90.00
#
_symmetry.space_group_name_H-M   'P 1'
#
loop_
_entity.id
_entity.type
_entity.pdbx_description
1 polymer ?
#
loop_
_entity_poly.entity_id
_entity_poly.type
_entity_poly.pdbx_seq_one_letter_code
_entity_poly.pdbx_strand_id
1 'polypeptide(L)'
;MNLLSVIVAFVLFAGYVSCIGESPIDINTFAGLVNGFGYLLRNDIQPINVKSKNLMGKWFQMYKSALNLDSEKSQMYCNIAYFKENSVMGEDGFSMEEAFRTGTKNGPLDTYKRDLNKVGSGKYWMYTEEYFYPRQFHILKAGPNYNNETDDENIDYFIVSDSNRMSLMVYARDPLTFYQNYNKETQEYLEKAGFGGKVFWNSPKPIYQGPDCEYPSEKEVFARRVLKNQENALRAKEAAANGEKIKGGEESPIAEFLSNPQLALQRLVSRN
;
A
#
# COMPACT_ATOMS: atom_id res chain seq x y z
N MET A 1 32.44 -12.84 16.16
CA MET A 1 31.62 -13.82 15.42
C MET A 1 31.71 -13.43 13.95
N ASN A 2 32.46 -14.17 13.14
CA ASN A 2 32.84 -13.73 11.79
C ASN A 2 31.65 -13.85 10.82
N LEU A 3 31.51 -12.84 9.95
CA LEU A 3 30.48 -12.74 8.90
C LEU A 3 30.38 -14.00 8.03
N LEU A 4 31.52 -14.69 7.85
CA LEU A 4 31.61 -15.96 7.13
C LEU A 4 30.83 -17.10 7.81
N SER A 5 30.77 -17.11 9.14
CA SER A 5 30.08 -18.15 9.91
C SER A 5 28.56 -18.01 9.82
N VAL A 6 28.04 -16.79 9.66
CA VAL A 6 26.60 -16.51 9.50
C VAL A 6 26.13 -16.90 8.09
N ILE A 7 26.94 -16.66 7.07
CA ILE A 7 26.63 -17.00 5.67
C ILE A 7 26.60 -18.52 5.48
N VAL A 8 27.55 -19.26 6.07
CA VAL A 8 27.57 -20.73 6.00
C VAL A 8 26.38 -21.36 6.73
N ALA A 9 25.95 -20.78 7.85
CA ALA A 9 24.75 -21.25 8.58
C ALA A 9 23.45 -21.04 7.78
N PHE A 10 23.34 -19.94 7.03
CA PHE A 10 22.17 -19.66 6.18
C PHE A 10 22.11 -20.56 4.94
N VAL A 11 23.26 -20.87 4.33
CA VAL A 11 23.34 -21.78 3.17
C VAL A 11 23.04 -23.22 3.57
N LEU A 12 23.41 -23.63 4.79
CA LEU A 12 23.10 -24.98 5.29
C LEU A 12 21.63 -25.17 5.71
N PHE A 13 20.94 -24.11 6.13
CA PHE A 13 19.49 -24.18 6.44
C PHE A 13 18.60 -24.22 5.18
N ALA A 14 19.06 -23.67 4.06
CA ALA A 14 18.34 -23.73 2.79
C ALA A 14 18.34 -25.15 2.15
N GLY A 15 19.12 -26.09 2.68
CA GLY A 15 19.23 -27.46 2.16
C GLY A 15 18.17 -28.45 2.65
N TYR A 16 17.30 -28.06 3.59
CA TYR A 16 16.31 -28.98 4.18
C TYR A 16 14.91 -28.36 4.26
N VAL A 17 14.33 -28.03 3.11
CA VAL A 17 12.86 -28.04 2.96
C VAL A 17 12.53 -28.74 1.65
N SER A 18 12.57 -30.07 1.69
CA SER A 18 11.93 -30.90 0.67
C SER A 18 10.50 -31.18 1.13
N CYS A 19 9.59 -30.25 0.85
CA CYS A 19 8.15 -30.49 0.90
C CYS A 19 7.58 -30.24 -0.49
N ILE A 20 7.39 -31.35 -1.20
CA ILE A 20 6.38 -31.65 -2.23
C ILE A 20 5.71 -30.43 -2.89
N GLY A 21 6.05 -30.22 -4.17
CA GLY A 21 5.09 -29.68 -5.13
C GLY A 21 5.22 -28.21 -5.54
N GLU A 22 6.39 -27.57 -5.48
CA GLU A 22 6.62 -26.30 -6.19
C GLU A 22 8.00 -26.34 -6.89
N SER A 23 8.03 -25.90 -8.14
CA SER A 23 9.23 -25.85 -8.98
C SER A 23 10.39 -25.15 -8.26
N PRO A 24 11.63 -25.68 -8.33
CA PRO A 24 12.78 -25.05 -7.69
C PRO A 24 12.94 -23.63 -8.24
N ILE A 25 13.05 -22.66 -7.34
CA ILE A 25 13.36 -21.27 -7.67
C ILE A 25 14.63 -21.27 -8.54
N ASP A 26 14.49 -20.86 -9.80
CA ASP A 26 15.56 -20.88 -10.79
C ASP A 26 16.76 -20.04 -10.28
N ILE A 27 17.98 -20.55 -10.49
CA ILE A 27 19.24 -19.85 -10.20
C ILE A 27 19.29 -18.49 -10.91
N ASN A 28 18.64 -18.33 -12.06
CA ASN A 28 18.49 -17.01 -12.70
C ASN A 28 17.56 -16.07 -11.93
N THR A 29 16.51 -16.61 -11.29
CA THR A 29 15.62 -15.85 -10.39
C THR A 29 16.35 -15.47 -9.10
N PHE A 30 17.18 -16.37 -8.55
CA PHE A 30 18.02 -16.07 -7.38
C PHE A 30 19.16 -15.07 -7.70
N ALA A 31 19.79 -15.17 -8.87
CA ALA A 31 20.76 -14.18 -9.34
C ALA A 31 20.09 -12.83 -9.69
N GLY A 32 18.83 -12.85 -10.10
CA GLY A 32 17.96 -11.67 -10.24
C GLY A 32 17.64 -11.02 -8.89
N LEU A 33 17.33 -11.82 -7.86
CA LEU A 33 17.16 -11.39 -6.47
C LEU A 33 18.43 -10.69 -5.95
N VAL A 34 19.60 -11.34 -6.01
CA VAL A 34 20.87 -10.80 -5.46
C VAL A 34 21.34 -9.53 -6.19
N ASN A 35 21.23 -9.47 -7.52
CA ASN A 35 21.54 -8.24 -8.26
C ASN A 35 20.48 -7.14 -8.08
N GLY A 36 19.22 -7.53 -7.87
CA GLY A 36 18.11 -6.62 -7.63
C GLY A 36 18.21 -5.87 -6.30
N PHE A 37 18.64 -6.56 -5.23
CA PHE A 37 18.93 -5.93 -3.93
C PHE A 37 20.05 -4.88 -4.03
N GLY A 38 21.07 -5.13 -4.86
CA GLY A 38 22.16 -4.16 -5.09
C GLY A 38 21.72 -2.88 -5.82
N TYR A 39 20.75 -2.97 -6.73
CA TYR A 39 20.17 -1.79 -7.40
C TYR A 39 19.20 -1.02 -6.49
N LEU A 40 18.43 -1.74 -5.66
CA LEU A 40 17.56 -1.16 -4.62
C LEU A 40 18.33 -0.30 -3.62
N LEU A 41 19.54 -0.71 -3.23
CA LEU A 41 20.38 0.04 -2.28
C LEU A 41 21.18 1.19 -2.91
N ARG A 42 21.24 1.31 -4.24
CA ARG A 42 22.07 2.32 -4.94
C ARG A 42 21.31 3.58 -5.36
N ASN A 43 20.01 3.48 -5.58
CA ASN A 43 19.20 4.65 -5.92
C ASN A 43 18.76 5.35 -4.63
N ASP A 44 19.25 6.55 -4.36
CA ASP A 44 18.80 7.41 -3.25
C ASP A 44 17.71 8.37 -3.74
N ILE A 45 16.56 7.83 -4.18
CA ILE A 45 15.41 8.69 -4.48
C ILE A 45 14.85 9.21 -3.17
N GLN A 46 15.14 10.48 -2.91
CA GLN A 46 14.59 11.19 -1.76
C GLN A 46 13.15 11.61 -2.04
N PRO A 47 12.25 11.48 -1.04
CA PRO A 47 10.89 11.97 -1.18
C PRO A 47 10.86 13.49 -1.38
N ILE A 48 9.91 13.95 -2.17
CA ILE A 48 9.68 15.37 -2.45
C ILE A 48 8.55 15.90 -1.56
N ASN A 49 8.65 17.16 -1.14
CA ASN A 49 7.60 17.76 -0.34
C ASN A 49 6.50 18.26 -1.27
N VAL A 50 5.35 17.60 -1.27
CA VAL A 50 4.13 18.12 -1.90
C VAL A 50 3.21 18.65 -0.81
N LYS A 51 2.72 19.88 -0.97
CA LYS A 51 1.75 20.46 -0.04
C LYS A 51 0.48 19.63 -0.02
N SER A 52 -0.01 19.33 1.18
CA SER A 52 -1.21 18.51 1.42
C SER A 52 -2.41 19.00 0.60
N LYS A 53 -2.64 20.33 0.56
CA LYS A 53 -3.70 20.97 -0.24
C LYS A 53 -3.69 20.56 -1.73
N ASN A 54 -2.52 20.36 -2.34
CA ASN A 54 -2.41 20.00 -3.76
C ASN A 54 -2.80 18.53 -4.01
N LEU A 55 -2.73 17.69 -2.97
CA LEU A 55 -3.11 16.29 -3.02
C LEU A 55 -4.63 16.08 -2.82
N MET A 56 -5.39 17.11 -2.44
CA MET A 56 -6.80 16.94 -2.08
C MET A 56 -7.67 16.60 -3.29
N GLY A 57 -8.82 15.98 -3.02
CA GLY A 57 -9.83 15.64 -4.00
C GLY A 57 -9.65 14.26 -4.64
N LYS A 58 -10.16 14.13 -5.86
CA LYS A 58 -10.28 12.85 -6.57
C LYS A 58 -8.99 12.48 -7.31
N TRP A 59 -8.60 11.21 -7.21
CA TRP A 59 -7.46 10.62 -7.88
C TRP A 59 -7.77 9.19 -8.34
N PHE A 60 -7.18 8.80 -9.47
CA PHE A 60 -7.29 7.45 -10.02
C PHE A 60 -5.95 6.75 -9.85
N GLN A 61 -5.95 5.55 -9.27
CA GLN A 61 -4.71 4.78 -9.14
C GLN A 61 -4.39 4.09 -10.47
N MET A 62 -3.31 4.50 -11.12
CA MET A 62 -2.90 4.03 -12.44
C MET A 62 -1.99 2.80 -12.37
N TYR A 63 -1.12 2.75 -11.37
CA TYR A 63 -0.20 1.63 -11.14
C TYR A 63 -0.16 1.22 -9.68
N LYS A 64 0.13 -0.06 -9.48
CA LYS A 64 0.50 -0.66 -8.20
C LYS A 64 1.75 -1.52 -8.31
N SER A 65 2.29 -1.99 -7.19
CA SER A 65 3.33 -3.02 -7.17
C SER A 65 2.77 -4.39 -7.57
N ALA A 66 3.60 -5.27 -8.13
CA ALA A 66 3.18 -6.60 -8.57
C ALA A 66 2.81 -7.53 -7.42
N LEU A 67 3.56 -7.47 -6.31
CA LEU A 67 3.13 -8.11 -5.08
C LEU A 67 2.17 -7.18 -4.33
N ASN A 68 0.93 -7.61 -4.25
CA ASN A 68 0.02 -7.20 -3.19
C ASN A 68 0.27 -8.14 -2.01
N LEU A 69 0.72 -7.60 -0.87
CA LEU A 69 0.81 -8.34 0.40
C LEU A 69 -0.58 -8.74 0.95
N ASP A 70 -1.64 -8.32 0.28
CA ASP A 70 -3.02 -8.73 0.49
C ASP A 70 -3.39 -9.72 -0.64
N SER A 71 -3.18 -11.01 -0.37
CA SER A 71 -3.30 -12.10 -1.35
C SER A 71 -4.72 -12.22 -1.93
N GLU A 72 -5.73 -11.81 -1.17
CA GLU A 72 -7.14 -11.83 -1.58
C GLU A 72 -7.47 -10.74 -2.61
N LYS A 73 -6.64 -9.71 -2.75
CA LYS A 73 -6.94 -8.50 -3.53
C LYS A 73 -5.92 -8.25 -4.65
N SER A 74 -5.37 -9.32 -5.21
CA SER A 74 -4.31 -9.25 -6.24
C SER A 74 -4.75 -8.59 -7.55
N GLN A 75 -6.04 -8.58 -7.87
CA GLN A 75 -6.58 -7.96 -9.09
C GLN A 75 -7.56 -6.83 -8.73
N MET A 76 -7.13 -5.60 -9.03
CA MET A 76 -7.90 -4.38 -8.76
C MET A 76 -8.26 -3.72 -10.09
N TYR A 77 -9.51 -3.26 -10.21
CA TYR A 77 -10.04 -2.58 -11.37
C TYR A 77 -10.72 -1.27 -10.94
N CYS A 78 -10.68 -0.25 -11.81
CA CYS A 78 -11.40 1.00 -11.63
C CYS A 78 -11.11 1.68 -10.28
N ASN A 79 -9.84 1.67 -9.86
CA ASN A 79 -9.47 2.15 -8.54
C ASN A 79 -9.51 3.68 -8.48
N ILE A 80 -10.27 4.20 -7.52
CA ILE A 80 -10.42 5.61 -7.22
C ILE A 80 -10.09 5.89 -5.75
N ALA A 81 -9.47 7.04 -5.51
CA ALA A 81 -9.11 7.51 -4.19
C ALA A 81 -9.56 8.96 -4.00
N TYR A 82 -10.12 9.25 -2.83
CA TYR A 82 -10.57 10.57 -2.41
C TYR A 82 -9.72 11.05 -1.23
N PHE A 83 -8.95 12.10 -1.45
CA PHE A 83 -8.05 12.69 -0.47
C PHE A 83 -8.73 13.88 0.21
N LYS A 84 -8.69 13.91 1.54
CA LYS A 84 -9.34 14.94 2.36
C LYS A 84 -8.43 15.34 3.51
N GLU A 85 -8.46 16.61 3.87
CA GLU A 85 -7.74 17.10 5.05
C GLU A 85 -8.27 16.40 6.30
N ASN A 86 -7.36 16.03 7.20
CA ASN A 86 -7.69 15.39 8.45
C ASN A 86 -6.84 15.97 9.58
N SER A 87 -7.42 16.92 10.30
CA SER A 87 -6.79 17.59 11.43
C SER A 87 -6.45 16.65 12.60
N VAL A 88 -7.10 15.48 12.69
CA VAL A 88 -6.77 14.46 13.71
C VAL A 88 -5.37 13.89 13.48
N MET A 89 -4.89 13.87 12.23
CA MET A 89 -3.56 13.36 11.87
C MET A 89 -2.44 14.40 11.99
N GLY A 90 -2.74 15.56 12.59
CA GLY A 90 -1.80 16.66 12.78
C GLY A 90 -1.77 17.64 11.61
N GLU A 91 -0.81 18.57 11.66
CA GLU A 91 -0.58 19.55 10.60
C GLU A 91 -0.19 18.84 9.29
N ASP A 92 -0.80 19.25 8.17
CA ASP A 92 -0.70 18.59 6.86
C ASP A 92 -1.15 17.11 6.84
N GLY A 93 -1.83 16.64 7.89
CA GLY A 93 -2.43 15.32 7.94
C GLY A 93 -3.64 15.21 7.02
N PHE A 94 -3.81 14.05 6.39
CA PHE A 94 -4.94 13.81 5.50
C PHE A 94 -5.42 12.36 5.56
N SER A 95 -6.66 12.15 5.13
CA SER A 95 -7.27 10.84 4.94
C SER A 95 -7.40 10.56 3.45
N MET A 96 -7.31 9.28 3.11
CA MET A 96 -7.57 8.75 1.78
C MET A 96 -8.67 7.70 1.89
N GLU A 97 -9.79 7.92 1.20
CA GLU A 97 -10.87 6.95 1.06
C GLU A 97 -10.79 6.34 -0.34
N GLU A 98 -10.48 5.05 -0.42
CA GLU A 98 -10.28 4.32 -1.67
C GLU A 98 -11.46 3.41 -1.97
N ALA A 99 -11.74 3.21 -3.25
CA ALA A 99 -12.68 2.21 -3.71
C ALA A 99 -12.18 1.54 -5.00
N PHE A 100 -12.32 0.24 -5.10
CA PHE A 100 -11.93 -0.52 -6.29
C PHE A 100 -12.76 -1.79 -6.43
N ARG A 101 -12.81 -2.29 -7.66
CA ARG A 101 -13.49 -3.55 -8.01
C ARG A 101 -12.49 -4.70 -7.96
N THR A 102 -12.88 -5.85 -7.42
CA THR A 102 -12.03 -7.04 -7.33
C THR A 102 -12.43 -8.12 -8.33
N GLY A 103 -11.44 -8.85 -8.86
CA GLY A 103 -11.61 -9.96 -9.81
C GLY A 103 -11.99 -9.54 -11.23
N THR A 104 -12.95 -8.63 -11.40
CA THR A 104 -13.33 -8.07 -12.71
C THR A 104 -13.71 -6.60 -12.59
N LYS A 105 -13.80 -5.88 -13.73
CA LYS A 105 -14.27 -4.48 -13.78
C LYS A 105 -15.67 -4.26 -13.18
N ASN A 106 -16.52 -5.29 -13.20
CA ASN A 106 -17.89 -5.26 -12.67
C ASN A 106 -18.03 -6.10 -11.39
N GLY A 107 -16.90 -6.44 -10.77
CA GLY A 107 -16.87 -7.26 -9.55
C GLY A 107 -17.45 -6.54 -8.32
N PRO A 108 -17.35 -7.18 -7.14
CA PRO A 108 -17.72 -6.51 -5.90
C PRO A 108 -16.85 -5.27 -5.70
N LEU A 109 -17.45 -4.23 -5.11
CA LEU A 109 -16.78 -2.99 -4.79
C LEU A 109 -16.26 -3.05 -3.36
N ASP A 110 -14.94 -2.98 -3.21
CA ASP A 110 -14.29 -2.87 -1.92
C ASP A 110 -13.94 -1.42 -1.63
N THR A 111 -14.07 -1.02 -0.36
CA THR A 111 -13.80 0.34 0.11
C THR A 111 -12.87 0.34 1.31
N TYR A 112 -11.95 1.30 1.36
CA TYR A 112 -10.94 1.44 2.42
C TYR A 112 -10.83 2.88 2.88
N LYS A 113 -10.47 3.06 4.14
CA LYS A 113 -9.95 4.33 4.63
C LYS A 113 -8.51 4.13 5.10
N ARG A 114 -7.67 5.09 4.75
CA ARG A 114 -6.33 5.23 5.29
C ARG A 114 -6.13 6.63 5.82
N ASP A 115 -5.49 6.74 6.97
CA ASP A 115 -5.17 8.01 7.61
C ASP A 115 -3.67 8.24 7.54
N LEU A 116 -3.24 9.44 7.17
CA LEU A 116 -1.85 9.77 6.90
C LEU A 116 -1.39 10.91 7.81
N ASN A 117 -0.38 10.63 8.65
CA ASN A 117 0.28 11.68 9.44
C ASN A 117 1.61 12.04 8.79
N LYS A 118 1.92 13.33 8.73
CA LYS A 118 3.20 13.81 8.20
C LYS A 118 4.30 13.58 9.22
N VAL A 119 5.42 13.00 8.79
CA VAL A 119 6.62 12.78 9.63
C VAL A 119 7.88 13.41 9.06
N GLY A 120 7.81 13.94 7.85
CA GLY A 120 8.90 14.67 7.23
C GLY A 120 8.53 15.20 5.86
N SER A 121 9.49 15.84 5.21
CA SER A 121 9.38 16.32 3.84
C SER A 121 8.98 15.17 2.90
N GLY A 122 7.75 15.20 2.39
CA GLY A 122 7.23 14.14 1.50
C GLY A 122 7.01 12.78 2.14
N LYS A 123 7.12 12.65 3.47
CA LYS A 123 7.06 11.38 4.21
C LYS A 123 5.89 11.36 5.17
N TYR A 124 5.08 10.31 5.07
CA TYR A 124 3.91 10.08 5.89
C TYR A 124 3.90 8.66 6.45
N TRP A 125 3.34 8.46 7.65
CA TRP A 125 2.85 7.13 8.03
C TRP A 125 1.39 7.01 7.68
N MET A 126 1.06 5.88 7.07
CA MET A 126 -0.27 5.52 6.60
C MET A 126 -0.84 4.42 7.50
N TYR A 127 -1.89 4.77 8.22
CA TYR A 127 -2.66 3.89 9.09
C TYR A 127 -3.87 3.37 8.34
N THR A 128 -4.26 2.13 8.60
CA THR A 128 -5.42 1.50 7.97
C THR A 128 -6.26 0.77 9.00
N GLU A 129 -7.55 0.62 8.73
CA GLU A 129 -8.49 -0.09 9.61
C GLU A 129 -8.22 -1.62 9.65
N GLU A 130 -7.44 -2.18 8.70
CA GLU A 130 -7.30 -3.63 8.52
C GLU A 130 -6.01 -4.25 9.09
N TYR A 131 -4.94 -3.47 9.29
CA TYR A 131 -3.65 -4.00 9.75
C TYR A 131 -3.07 -3.13 10.87
N PHE A 132 -2.41 -3.78 11.83
CA PHE A 132 -1.91 -3.14 13.04
C PHE A 132 -0.72 -2.17 12.81
N TYR A 133 0.14 -2.47 11.83
CA TYR A 133 1.37 -1.71 11.62
C TYR A 133 1.18 -0.60 10.56
N PRO A 134 1.54 0.65 10.87
CA PRO A 134 1.50 1.72 9.88
C PRO A 134 2.49 1.44 8.76
N ARG A 135 2.10 1.77 7.53
CA ARG A 135 2.94 1.66 6.34
C ARG A 135 3.54 3.01 5.99
N GLN A 136 4.67 3.00 5.30
CA GLN A 136 5.27 4.24 4.81
C GLN A 136 4.58 4.72 3.54
N PHE A 137 4.36 6.02 3.46
CA PHE A 137 3.81 6.68 2.28
C PHE A 137 4.74 7.85 1.95
N HIS A 138 5.65 7.61 1.02
CA HIS A 138 6.64 8.59 0.57
C HIS A 138 6.32 9.05 -0.84
N ILE A 139 6.14 10.35 -1.03
CA ILE A 139 5.90 10.93 -2.36
C ILE A 139 7.24 11.07 -3.05
N LEU A 140 7.48 10.28 -4.09
CA LEU A 140 8.76 10.22 -4.81
C LEU A 140 8.84 11.24 -5.94
N LYS A 141 7.71 11.50 -6.61
CA LYS A 141 7.60 12.43 -7.73
C LYS A 141 6.17 12.94 -7.83
N ALA A 142 6.03 14.18 -8.31
CA ALA A 142 4.80 14.76 -8.79
C ALA A 142 5.08 15.42 -10.14
N GLY A 143 4.05 15.62 -10.95
CA GLY A 143 4.18 16.22 -12.27
C GLY A 143 2.89 16.84 -12.77
N PRO A 144 2.93 17.52 -13.92
CA PRO A 144 4.04 17.53 -14.88
C PRO A 144 5.25 18.39 -14.47
N ASN A 145 5.05 19.59 -13.91
CA ASN A 145 6.12 20.58 -13.68
C ASN A 145 6.49 20.78 -12.20
N TYR A 146 6.09 19.84 -11.34
CA TYR A 146 6.33 19.97 -9.91
C TYR A 146 7.81 19.87 -9.57
N ASN A 147 8.34 20.90 -8.93
CA ASN A 147 9.62 20.86 -8.25
C ASN A 147 9.48 21.52 -6.87
N ASN A 148 10.40 21.22 -5.94
CA ASN A 148 10.34 21.74 -4.57
C ASN A 148 10.51 23.27 -4.49
N GLU A 149 10.93 23.94 -5.57
CA GLU A 149 11.26 25.38 -5.62
C GLU A 149 10.12 26.22 -6.21
N THR A 150 9.36 25.68 -7.17
CA THR A 150 8.28 26.39 -7.88
C THR A 150 6.93 26.26 -7.20
N ASP A 151 6.76 25.27 -6.32
CA ASP A 151 5.53 25.05 -5.55
C ASP A 151 4.27 25.09 -6.44
N ASP A 152 4.37 24.48 -7.62
CA ASP A 152 3.27 24.48 -8.59
C ASP A 152 2.03 23.81 -7.98
N GLU A 153 0.92 24.53 -8.01
CA GLU A 153 -0.34 24.06 -7.43
C GLU A 153 -1.02 23.01 -8.33
N ASN A 154 -0.64 22.94 -9.61
CA ASN A 154 -1.28 22.07 -10.59
C ASN A 154 -0.47 20.79 -10.79
N ILE A 155 -0.77 19.79 -9.95
CA ILE A 155 -0.27 18.43 -10.13
C ILE A 155 -1.34 17.53 -10.77
N ASP A 156 -0.98 16.88 -11.87
CA ASP A 156 -1.84 15.94 -12.59
C ASP A 156 -1.58 14.49 -12.21
N TYR A 157 -0.38 14.20 -11.70
CA TYR A 157 -0.03 12.87 -11.20
C TYR A 157 1.04 12.95 -10.13
N PHE A 158 1.09 11.90 -9.30
CA PHE A 158 2.18 11.70 -8.36
C PHE A 158 2.43 10.22 -8.10
N ILE A 159 3.64 9.93 -7.65
CA ILE A 159 4.18 8.58 -7.45
C ILE A 159 4.52 8.44 -5.97
N VAL A 160 4.05 7.35 -5.38
CA VAL A 160 4.21 7.03 -3.97
C VAL A 160 4.82 5.64 -3.81
N SER A 161 5.67 5.51 -2.79
CA SER A 161 6.30 4.25 -2.40
C SER A 161 6.62 4.26 -0.90
N ASP A 162 7.11 3.15 -0.38
CA ASP A 162 7.83 3.07 0.89
C ASP A 162 9.35 3.25 0.70
N SER A 163 10.11 3.28 1.80
CA SER A 163 11.58 3.43 1.79
C SER A 163 12.32 2.29 1.09
N ASN A 164 11.75 1.08 1.06
CA ASN A 164 12.37 -0.11 0.50
C ASN A 164 11.81 -0.49 -0.87
N ARG A 165 10.98 0.37 -1.48
CA ARG A 165 10.34 0.20 -2.78
C ARG A 165 9.62 -1.14 -2.93
N MET A 166 8.99 -1.61 -1.85
CA MET A 166 8.16 -2.81 -1.89
C MET A 166 6.73 -2.49 -2.34
N SER A 167 6.24 -1.31 -2.00
CA SER A 167 4.95 -0.78 -2.46
C SER A 167 5.15 0.28 -3.54
N LEU A 168 4.18 0.35 -4.46
CA LEU A 168 4.10 1.38 -5.47
C LEU A 168 2.64 1.79 -5.60
N MET A 169 2.38 3.09 -5.64
CA MET A 169 1.07 3.65 -5.98
C MET A 169 1.32 4.85 -6.89
N VAL A 170 0.76 4.82 -8.11
CA VAL A 170 0.77 5.97 -9.01
C VAL A 170 -0.63 6.50 -9.10
N TYR A 171 -0.82 7.77 -8.79
CA TYR A 171 -2.13 8.44 -8.85
C TYR A 171 -2.13 9.46 -9.97
N ALA A 172 -3.26 9.60 -10.66
CA ALA A 172 -3.50 10.63 -11.68
C ALA A 172 -4.86 11.30 -11.51
N ARG A 173 -4.98 12.57 -11.92
CA ARG A 173 -6.24 13.33 -11.90
C ARG A 173 -7.23 12.84 -12.94
N ASP A 174 -6.73 12.47 -14.12
CA ASP A 174 -7.52 11.96 -15.23
C ASP A 174 -6.78 10.79 -15.91
N PRO A 175 -7.38 9.58 -15.98
CA PRO A 175 -6.74 8.42 -16.59
C PRO A 175 -6.36 8.62 -18.06
N LEU A 176 -7.24 9.28 -18.84
CA LEU A 176 -7.03 9.47 -20.28
C LEU A 176 -5.84 10.38 -20.54
N THR A 177 -5.81 11.55 -19.90
CA THR A 177 -4.70 12.51 -19.96
C THR A 177 -3.40 11.87 -19.50
N PHE A 178 -3.44 11.08 -18.42
CA PHE A 178 -2.27 10.36 -17.94
C PHE A 178 -1.71 9.39 -18.97
N TYR A 179 -2.56 8.56 -19.59
CA TYR A 179 -2.10 7.61 -20.62
C TYR A 179 -1.52 8.31 -21.85
N GLN A 180 -2.08 9.45 -22.24
CA GLN A 180 -1.64 10.22 -23.40
C GLN A 180 -0.32 10.96 -23.16
N ASN A 181 -0.19 11.59 -22.00
CA ASN A 181 0.87 12.59 -21.77
C ASN A 181 1.94 12.15 -20.77
N TYR A 182 1.57 11.38 -19.74
CA TYR A 182 2.43 11.16 -18.56
C TYR A 182 2.87 9.70 -18.37
N ASN A 183 2.24 8.75 -19.07
CA ASN A 183 2.52 7.33 -18.89
C ASN A 183 3.96 6.97 -19.27
N LYS A 184 4.48 7.50 -20.37
CA LYS A 184 5.84 7.22 -20.83
C LYS A 184 6.88 7.74 -19.82
N GLU A 185 6.80 9.01 -19.43
CA GLU A 185 7.74 9.58 -18.46
C GLU A 185 7.64 8.91 -17.08
N THR A 186 6.44 8.47 -16.68
CA THR A 186 6.24 7.73 -15.42
C THR A 186 6.94 6.39 -15.48
N GLN A 187 6.80 5.62 -16.57
CA GLN A 187 7.49 4.34 -16.72
C GLN A 187 9.01 4.51 -16.75
N GLU A 188 9.52 5.51 -17.49
CA GLU A 188 10.96 5.81 -17.52
C GLU A 188 11.49 6.22 -16.14
N TYR A 189 10.72 6.99 -15.36
CA TYR A 189 11.07 7.33 -13.98
C TYR A 189 11.09 6.09 -13.10
N LEU A 190 10.06 5.24 -13.16
CA LEU A 190 9.94 4.02 -12.34
C LEU A 190 11.10 3.05 -12.63
N GLU A 191 11.48 2.89 -13.90
CA GLU A 191 12.64 2.08 -14.28
C GLU A 191 13.95 2.65 -13.71
N LYS A 192 14.19 3.96 -13.90
CA LYS A 192 15.37 4.65 -13.32
C LYS A 192 15.38 4.54 -11.79
N ALA A 193 14.21 4.55 -11.18
CA ALA A 193 14.01 4.44 -9.74
C ALA A 193 14.21 3.02 -9.19
N GLY A 194 14.35 2.01 -10.06
CA GLY A 194 14.55 0.62 -9.66
C GLY A 194 13.25 -0.12 -9.34
N PHE A 195 12.10 0.35 -9.82
CA PHE A 195 10.87 -0.43 -9.86
C PHE A 195 10.88 -1.33 -11.11
N GLY A 196 10.73 -2.63 -10.91
CA GLY A 196 10.79 -3.62 -11.99
C GLY A 196 12.23 -3.99 -12.39
N GLY A 197 12.41 -4.38 -13.66
CA GLY A 197 13.67 -4.92 -14.16
C GLY A 197 13.93 -6.35 -13.65
N LYS A 198 15.07 -6.57 -12.98
CA LYS A 198 15.45 -7.88 -12.39
C LYS A 198 14.66 -8.23 -11.11
N VAL A 199 13.92 -7.25 -10.58
CA VAL A 199 13.13 -7.37 -9.36
C VAL A 199 11.66 -7.50 -9.71
N PHE A 200 11.12 -8.73 -9.66
CA PHE A 200 9.75 -8.97 -10.10
C PHE A 200 8.70 -8.44 -9.11
N TRP A 201 9.02 -8.35 -7.82
CA TRP A 201 8.02 -8.07 -6.78
C TRP A 201 7.54 -6.63 -6.72
N ASN A 202 8.42 -5.67 -7.05
CA ASN A 202 8.10 -4.25 -7.09
C ASN A 202 7.80 -3.74 -8.52
N SER A 203 7.65 -4.66 -9.48
CA SER A 203 7.35 -4.31 -10.86
C SER A 203 6.04 -3.51 -10.94
N PRO A 204 6.00 -2.39 -11.67
CA PRO A 204 4.77 -1.66 -11.89
C PRO A 204 3.74 -2.54 -12.60
N LYS A 205 2.54 -2.64 -12.03
CA LYS A 205 1.38 -3.28 -12.63
C LYS A 205 0.31 -2.25 -12.91
N PRO A 206 -0.13 -2.08 -14.17
CA PRO A 206 -1.20 -1.15 -14.49
C PRO A 206 -2.50 -1.64 -13.87
N ILE A 207 -3.29 -0.71 -13.35
CA ILE A 207 -4.67 -0.92 -12.94
C ILE A 207 -5.57 -0.51 -14.11
N TYR A 208 -6.59 -1.30 -14.37
CA TYR A 208 -7.54 -1.00 -15.44
C TYR A 208 -8.37 0.24 -15.10
N GLN A 209 -8.35 1.25 -15.98
CA GLN A 209 -9.08 2.51 -15.86
C GLN A 209 -9.82 2.84 -17.18
N GLY A 210 -10.64 1.89 -17.65
CA GLY A 210 -11.35 2.02 -18.92
C GLY A 210 -12.54 3.00 -18.87
N PRO A 211 -13.09 3.39 -20.04
CA PRO A 211 -14.27 4.26 -20.13
C PRO A 211 -15.56 3.60 -19.60
N ASP A 212 -15.54 2.28 -19.44
CA ASP A 212 -16.58 1.43 -18.88
C ASP A 212 -16.45 1.22 -17.36
N CYS A 213 -15.49 1.90 -16.71
CA CYS A 213 -15.39 1.91 -15.26
C CYS A 213 -16.47 2.78 -14.62
N GLU A 214 -17.29 2.16 -13.77
CA GLU A 214 -18.24 2.86 -12.91
C GLU A 214 -17.58 3.23 -11.58
N TYR A 215 -17.20 4.50 -11.45
CA TYR A 215 -16.58 5.01 -10.24
C TYR A 215 -17.64 5.44 -9.20
N PRO A 216 -17.60 4.88 -7.97
CA PRO A 216 -18.50 5.30 -6.91
C PRO A 216 -18.22 6.75 -6.52
N SER A 217 -19.25 7.49 -6.12
CA SER A 217 -19.05 8.84 -5.57
C SER A 217 -18.41 8.79 -4.18
N GLU A 218 -17.77 9.88 -3.76
CA GLU A 218 -17.19 10.01 -2.42
C GLU A 218 -18.21 9.69 -1.29
N LYS A 219 -19.46 10.17 -1.44
CA LYS A 219 -20.54 9.88 -0.48
C LYS A 219 -20.92 8.41 -0.47
N GLU A 220 -20.89 7.75 -1.63
CA GLU A 220 -21.15 6.32 -1.74
C GLU A 220 -20.05 5.51 -1.07
N VAL A 221 -18.77 5.85 -1.30
CA VAL A 221 -17.63 5.20 -0.65
C VAL A 221 -17.75 5.32 0.87
N PHE A 222 -18.05 6.51 1.37
CA PHE A 222 -18.29 6.75 2.79
C PHE A 222 -19.46 5.91 3.33
N ALA A 223 -20.62 5.94 2.67
CA ALA A 223 -21.81 5.21 3.11
C ALA A 223 -21.58 3.69 3.14
N ARG A 224 -20.97 3.11 2.10
CA ARG A 224 -20.64 1.68 2.04
C ARG A 224 -19.69 1.27 3.16
N ARG A 225 -18.69 2.09 3.47
CA ARG A 225 -17.77 1.84 4.58
C ARG A 225 -18.50 1.84 5.92
N VAL A 226 -19.36 2.83 6.17
CA VAL A 226 -20.14 2.90 7.42
C VAL A 226 -21.03 1.67 7.57
N LEU A 227 -21.71 1.24 6.50
CA LEU A 227 -22.54 0.03 6.51
C LEU A 227 -21.70 -1.23 6.76
N LYS A 228 -20.58 -1.41 6.04
CA LYS A 228 -19.65 -2.53 6.25
C LYS A 228 -19.18 -2.60 7.70
N ASN A 229 -18.82 -1.47 8.31
CA ASN A 229 -18.36 -1.42 9.69
C ASN A 229 -19.48 -1.71 10.70
N GLN A 230 -20.72 -1.27 10.42
CA GLN A 230 -21.89 -1.63 11.23
C GLN A 230 -22.20 -3.14 11.16
N GLU A 231 -22.20 -3.72 9.97
CA GLU A 231 -22.40 -5.17 9.78
C GLU A 231 -21.33 -6.00 10.48
N ASN A 232 -20.06 -5.59 10.37
CA ASN A 232 -18.95 -6.24 11.07
C ASN A 232 -19.10 -6.14 12.59
N ALA A 233 -19.53 -4.98 13.12
CA ALA A 233 -19.78 -4.79 14.54
C ALA A 233 -20.96 -5.63 15.04
N LEU A 234 -22.03 -5.78 14.25
CA LEU A 234 -23.16 -6.64 14.57
C LEU A 234 -22.74 -8.12 14.56
N ARG A 235 -22.05 -8.58 13.51
CA ARG A 235 -21.49 -9.94 13.46
C ARG A 235 -20.54 -10.23 14.63
N ALA A 236 -19.71 -9.26 15.02
CA ALA A 236 -18.84 -9.41 16.17
C ALA A 236 -19.62 -9.54 17.49
N LYS A 237 -20.72 -8.78 17.64
CA LYS A 237 -21.61 -8.90 18.80
C LYS A 237 -22.34 -10.24 18.83
N GLU A 238 -22.84 -10.72 17.69
CA GLU A 238 -23.51 -12.02 17.58
C GLU A 238 -22.56 -13.18 17.86
N ALA A 239 -21.34 -13.15 17.30
CA ALA A 239 -20.31 -14.14 17.59
C ALA A 239 -19.92 -14.14 19.07
N ALA A 240 -19.77 -12.96 19.69
CA ALA A 240 -19.51 -12.82 21.12
C ALA A 240 -20.68 -13.37 21.98
N ALA A 241 -21.93 -13.16 21.57
CA ALA A 241 -23.12 -13.69 22.25
C ALA A 241 -23.25 -15.22 22.12
N ASN A 242 -22.84 -15.78 20.99
CA ASN A 242 -22.88 -17.23 20.72
C ASN A 242 -21.63 -17.98 21.24
N GLY A 243 -20.66 -17.28 21.84
CA GLY A 243 -19.41 -17.88 22.30
C GLY A 243 -18.51 -18.39 21.17
N GLU A 244 -18.77 -17.97 19.93
CA GLU A 244 -18.00 -18.37 18.76
C GLU A 244 -16.76 -17.48 18.63
N LYS A 245 -15.57 -18.09 18.67
CA LYS A 245 -14.34 -17.40 18.26
C LYS A 245 -14.40 -17.17 16.76
N ILE A 246 -14.52 -15.91 16.33
CA ILE A 246 -14.53 -15.51 14.93
C ILE A 246 -13.22 -15.98 14.27
N LYS A 247 -13.29 -17.06 13.49
CA LYS A 247 -12.22 -17.42 12.55
C LYS A 247 -12.37 -16.54 11.31
N GLY A 248 -11.60 -15.46 11.21
CA GLY A 248 -11.53 -14.68 9.97
C GLY A 248 -11.31 -13.18 10.10
N GLY A 249 -11.26 -12.62 11.31
CA GLY A 249 -10.60 -11.33 11.53
C GLY A 249 -9.40 -11.61 12.42
N GLU A 250 -8.21 -11.15 12.06
CA GLU A 250 -7.15 -11.01 13.07
C GLU A 250 -7.79 -10.25 14.23
N GLU A 251 -7.83 -10.88 15.41
CA GLU A 251 -8.32 -10.28 16.65
C GLU A 251 -7.69 -8.90 16.74
N SER A 252 -8.47 -7.84 16.49
CA SER A 252 -7.95 -6.48 16.60
C SER A 252 -7.38 -6.38 18.03
N PRO A 253 -6.07 -6.13 18.20
CA PRO A 253 -5.46 -6.07 19.52
C PRO A 253 -6.13 -5.01 20.41
N ILE A 254 -6.82 -4.05 19.79
CA ILE A 254 -7.62 -3.02 20.43
C ILE A 254 -8.89 -3.59 21.05
N ALA A 255 -9.57 -4.53 20.38
CA ALA A 255 -10.76 -5.18 20.93
C ALA A 255 -10.40 -6.05 22.15
N GLU A 256 -9.27 -6.77 22.09
CA GLU A 256 -8.77 -7.55 23.24
C GLU A 256 -8.28 -6.63 24.37
N PHE A 257 -7.52 -5.56 24.06
CA PHE A 257 -7.04 -4.57 25.04
C PHE A 257 -8.17 -3.81 25.74
N LEU A 258 -9.22 -3.42 25.01
CA LEU A 258 -10.40 -2.74 25.59
C LEU A 258 -11.23 -3.70 26.44
N SER A 259 -11.28 -4.99 26.08
CA SER A 259 -12.02 -5.99 26.85
C SER A 259 -11.31 -6.43 28.13
N ASN A 260 -9.98 -6.45 28.14
CA ASN A 260 -9.22 -6.92 29.30
C ASN A 260 -7.78 -6.33 29.36
N PRO A 261 -7.63 -5.06 29.80
CA PRO A 261 -6.35 -4.35 29.76
C PRO A 261 -5.25 -4.99 30.63
N GLN A 262 -5.62 -5.72 31.68
CA GLN A 262 -4.67 -6.41 32.56
C GLN A 262 -3.99 -7.61 31.86
N LEU A 263 -4.73 -8.34 31.03
CA LEU A 263 -4.24 -9.53 30.34
C LEU A 263 -3.31 -9.15 29.16
N ALA A 264 -3.61 -8.04 28.50
CA ALA A 264 -2.76 -7.46 27.47
C ALA A 264 -1.43 -6.91 28.05
N LEU A 265 -1.47 -6.25 29.20
CA LEU A 265 -0.26 -5.81 29.94
C LEU A 265 0.60 -7.01 30.38
N GLN A 266 -0.02 -8.09 30.86
CA GLN A 266 0.69 -9.32 31.23
C GLN A 266 1.44 -9.93 30.03
N ARG A 267 0.82 -9.94 28.84
CA ARG A 267 1.44 -10.47 27.61
C ARG A 267 2.59 -9.60 27.09
N LEU A 268 2.50 -8.28 27.28
CA LEU A 268 3.56 -7.34 26.93
C LEU A 268 4.77 -7.48 27.86
N VAL A 269 4.53 -7.71 29.16
CA VAL A 269 5.58 -7.94 30.15
C VAL A 269 6.24 -9.32 29.99
N SER A 270 5.48 -10.34 29.57
CA SER A 270 6.01 -11.70 29.34
C SER A 270 6.78 -11.87 28.02
N ARG A 271 6.86 -10.83 27.19
CA ARG A 271 7.57 -10.84 25.89
C ARG A 271 8.97 -10.22 25.93
N ASN A 272 9.46 -9.87 27.13
CA ASN A 272 10.87 -9.53 27.39
C ASN A 272 11.60 -10.67 28.07
#